data_AF-A0A814PK38-F1
#
_entry.id   AF-A0A814PK38-F1
#
_cell.length_a   1.000
_cell.length_b   1.000
_cell.length_c   1.000
_cell.angle_alpha   90.00
_cell.angle_beta   90.00
_cell.angle_gamma   90.00
#
_symmetry.space_group_name_H-M   'P 1'
#
loop_
_entity.id
_entity.type
_entity.pdbx_description
1 polymer ?
#
loop_
_entity_poly.entity_id
_entity_poly.type
_entity_poly.pdbx_seq_one_letter_code
_entity_poly.pdbx_strand_id
1 'polypeptide(L)'
;MIFGFSFKLSSDVYGTLLHVAVINSFQYVYVRLLLMQGADPCAQDRDGYTPAHYAVEKDDVEMLKALIVRIHPDVKTFSESKDLDGDTTLHYAVARNNLALTTFLITECLADVNGGETSRPSPLDVAIFNNHPEIKEFLLLNNAKSRFNIKCIKFKSDDPQQDIQVNLEGLTLADTPITSTFSEINRSHKQKNSSLQLDDLSKQAAEFNKNNDYDNTLKCYQQMVNIYLENSESEMVDSEVAKIYNSIAVVYHRQHNYNMALTYYKKAVECVLTTTNYSQLGDYYENIGLTYATQNKNAAALENFQNSLNVRRSNLQPDQTAIERIEKFIENVKGNIRSTN
;
A
#
# COMPACT_ATOMS: atom_id res chain seq x y z
N MET A 1 -8.22 33.13 -2.20
CA MET A 1 -9.21 32.09 -2.54
C MET A 1 -8.64 31.28 -3.70
N ILE A 2 -8.06 30.12 -3.41
CA ILE A 2 -7.77 29.12 -4.45
C ILE A 2 -9.06 28.31 -4.57
N PHE A 3 -9.59 28.22 -5.78
CA PHE A 3 -10.80 27.46 -6.09
C PHE A 3 -10.71 26.07 -5.46
N GLY A 4 -11.65 25.77 -4.56
CA GLY A 4 -11.97 24.40 -4.22
C GLY A 4 -12.52 23.75 -5.49
N PHE A 5 -11.66 23.10 -6.27
CA PHE A 5 -12.12 22.09 -7.20
C PHE A 5 -12.75 21.01 -6.34
N SER A 6 -14.07 21.08 -6.23
CA SER A 6 -14.88 20.06 -5.61
C SER A 6 -14.67 18.77 -6.42
N PHE A 7 -13.79 17.89 -5.94
CA PHE A 7 -13.61 16.55 -6.49
C PHE A 7 -14.88 15.67 -6.37
N LYS A 8 -16.00 16.22 -5.86
CA LYS A 8 -17.35 15.68 -6.00
C LYS A 8 -17.93 15.85 -7.42
N LEU A 9 -17.12 15.85 -8.48
CA LEU A 9 -17.66 15.60 -9.81
C LEU A 9 -18.22 14.17 -9.79
N SER A 10 -19.51 14.09 -9.51
CA SER A 10 -20.29 12.86 -9.58
C SER A 10 -20.92 12.84 -10.96
N SER A 11 -20.68 11.76 -11.70
CA SER A 11 -21.56 11.46 -12.83
C SER A 11 -22.81 10.80 -12.27
N ASP A 12 -23.95 11.12 -12.85
CA ASP A 12 -25.26 10.59 -12.44
C ASP A 12 -25.33 9.06 -12.44
N VAL A 13 -24.43 8.36 -13.12
CA VAL A 13 -24.47 6.90 -13.26
C VAL A 13 -23.29 6.21 -12.57
N TYR A 14 -22.09 6.79 -12.58
CA TYR A 14 -20.87 6.10 -12.16
C TYR A 14 -20.23 6.66 -10.87
N GLY A 15 -20.92 7.48 -10.09
CA GLY A 15 -20.39 8.02 -8.83
C GLY A 15 -19.28 9.07 -9.03
N THR A 16 -18.39 9.19 -8.03
CA THR A 16 -17.28 10.16 -8.00
C THR A 16 -16.18 9.84 -9.03
N LEU A 17 -15.26 10.79 -9.26
CA LEU A 17 -14.08 10.56 -10.11
C LEU A 17 -13.25 9.33 -9.69
N LEU A 18 -13.25 9.00 -8.39
CA LEU A 18 -12.58 7.81 -7.87
C LEU A 18 -13.26 6.51 -8.32
N HIS A 19 -14.59 6.48 -8.39
CA HIS A 19 -15.34 5.34 -8.95
C HIS A 19 -14.98 5.15 -10.42
N VAL A 20 -15.02 6.23 -11.21
CA VAL A 20 -14.70 6.17 -12.64
C VAL A 20 -13.29 5.64 -12.88
N ALA A 21 -12.31 6.04 -12.06
CA ALA A 21 -10.94 5.55 -12.17
C ALA A 21 -10.83 4.04 -11.91
N VAL A 22 -11.55 3.52 -10.91
CA VAL A 22 -11.59 2.08 -10.59
C VAL A 22 -12.39 1.30 -11.64
N ILE A 23 -13.56 1.80 -12.06
CA ILE A 23 -14.43 1.18 -13.08
C ILE A 23 -13.74 1.10 -14.45
N ASN A 24 -12.83 2.02 -14.77
CA ASN A 24 -12.04 1.93 -16.00
C ASN A 24 -10.67 1.27 -15.81
N SER A 25 -10.38 0.74 -14.61
CA SER A 25 -9.10 0.11 -14.26
C SER A 25 -7.91 0.97 -14.68
N PHE A 26 -7.99 2.29 -14.41
CA PHE A 26 -6.86 3.18 -14.60
C PHE A 26 -5.69 2.71 -13.75
N GLN A 27 -4.46 3.05 -14.16
CA GLN A 27 -3.28 2.69 -13.38
C GLN A 27 -3.45 3.16 -11.93
N TYR A 28 -3.13 2.29 -10.97
CA TYR A 28 -3.29 2.53 -9.54
C TYR A 28 -2.65 3.86 -9.08
N VAL A 29 -1.62 4.34 -9.78
CA VAL A 29 -0.99 5.64 -9.55
C VAL A 29 -2.00 6.80 -9.64
N TYR A 30 -2.93 6.78 -10.60
CA TYR A 30 -3.96 7.81 -10.71
C TYR A 30 -5.00 7.73 -9.60
N VAL A 31 -5.37 6.51 -9.18
CA VAL A 31 -6.27 6.29 -8.04
C VAL A 31 -5.64 6.82 -6.75
N ARG A 32 -4.35 6.52 -6.52
CA ARG A 32 -3.60 7.04 -5.37
C ARG A 32 -3.45 8.56 -5.42
N LEU A 33 -3.20 9.14 -6.59
CA LEU A 33 -3.16 10.59 -6.78
C LEU A 33 -4.50 11.24 -6.36
N LEU A 34 -5.63 10.66 -6.79
CA LEU A 34 -6.96 11.17 -6.42
C LEU A 34 -7.18 11.14 -4.91
N LEU A 35 -6.81 10.04 -4.24
CA LEU A 35 -6.89 9.91 -2.79
C LEU A 35 -5.99 10.95 -2.08
N MET A 36 -4.78 11.17 -2.57
CA MET A 36 -3.87 12.19 -2.04
C MET A 36 -4.40 13.62 -2.18
N GLN A 37 -5.24 13.88 -3.19
CA GLN A 37 -5.91 15.16 -3.39
C GLN A 37 -7.21 15.28 -2.56
N GLY A 38 -7.49 14.30 -1.69
CA GLY A 38 -8.64 14.31 -0.79
C GLY A 38 -9.92 13.72 -1.38
N ALA A 39 -9.83 12.88 -2.42
CA ALA A 39 -10.97 12.08 -2.85
C ALA A 39 -11.41 11.14 -1.71
N ASP A 40 -12.71 11.04 -1.47
CA ASP A 40 -13.28 10.19 -0.44
C ASP A 40 -13.38 8.73 -0.91
N PRO A 41 -12.63 7.78 -0.33
CA PRO A 41 -12.70 6.36 -0.68
C PRO A 41 -14.00 5.67 -0.24
N CYS A 42 -14.75 6.29 0.67
CA CYS A 42 -16.02 5.76 1.19
C CYS A 42 -17.23 6.41 0.50
N ALA A 43 -17.02 7.30 -0.47
CA ALA A 43 -18.12 7.86 -1.24
C ALA A 43 -18.92 6.74 -1.90
N GLN A 44 -20.24 6.83 -1.83
CA GLN A 44 -21.15 5.88 -2.44
C GLN A 44 -21.76 6.47 -3.72
N ASP A 45 -21.95 5.64 -4.74
CA ASP A 45 -22.75 5.99 -5.92
C ASP A 45 -24.26 5.81 -5.66
N ARG A 46 -25.06 5.78 -6.73
CA ARG A 46 -26.53 5.66 -6.61
C ARG A 46 -26.99 4.29 -6.11
N ASP A 47 -26.18 3.27 -6.29
CA ASP A 47 -26.46 1.89 -5.87
C ASP A 47 -25.84 1.58 -4.49
N GLY A 48 -25.26 2.60 -3.84
CA GLY A 48 -24.59 2.45 -2.55
C GLY A 48 -23.18 1.87 -2.68
N TYR A 49 -22.69 1.64 -3.90
CA TYR A 49 -21.37 1.04 -4.11
C TYR A 49 -20.30 2.07 -3.83
N THR A 50 -19.24 1.64 -3.15
CA THR A 50 -17.99 2.40 -3.04
C THR A 50 -17.03 2.00 -4.16
N PRO A 51 -15.96 2.76 -4.43
CA PRO A 51 -14.92 2.34 -5.38
C PRO A 51 -14.34 0.96 -5.06
N ALA A 52 -14.29 0.57 -3.78
CA ALA A 52 -13.82 -0.75 -3.38
C ALA A 52 -14.78 -1.90 -3.76
N HIS A 53 -16.10 -1.66 -3.80
CA HIS A 53 -17.05 -2.66 -4.30
C HIS A 53 -16.71 -3.04 -5.75
N TYR A 54 -16.46 -2.04 -6.60
CA TYR A 54 -16.05 -2.26 -7.99
C TYR A 54 -14.68 -2.95 -8.12
N ALA A 55 -13.71 -2.62 -7.26
CA ALA A 55 -12.41 -3.30 -7.26
C ALA A 55 -12.55 -4.79 -6.91
N VAL A 56 -13.38 -5.12 -5.91
CA VAL A 56 -13.69 -6.49 -5.51
C VAL A 56 -14.49 -7.24 -6.59
N GLU A 57 -15.47 -6.58 -7.20
CA GLU A 57 -16.26 -7.16 -8.29
C GLU A 57 -15.40 -7.57 -9.48
N LYS A 58 -14.35 -6.80 -9.76
CA LYS A 58 -13.37 -7.07 -10.82
C LYS A 58 -12.25 -8.01 -10.44
N ASP A 59 -12.17 -8.41 -9.18
CA ASP A 59 -11.05 -9.20 -8.64
C ASP A 59 -9.69 -8.49 -8.72
N ASP A 60 -9.69 -7.16 -8.65
CA ASP A 60 -8.49 -6.33 -8.80
C ASP A 60 -7.87 -6.02 -7.43
N VAL A 61 -7.11 -6.98 -6.92
CA VAL A 61 -6.44 -6.89 -5.60
C VAL A 61 -5.48 -5.69 -5.53
N GLU A 62 -4.77 -5.38 -6.60
CA GLU A 62 -3.81 -4.27 -6.64
C GLU A 62 -4.52 -2.91 -6.64
N MET A 63 -5.66 -2.80 -7.31
CA MET A 63 -6.53 -1.63 -7.18
C MET A 63 -7.11 -1.51 -5.77
N LEU A 64 -7.52 -2.63 -5.16
CA LEU A 64 -8.01 -2.63 -3.79
C LEU A 64 -6.92 -2.17 -2.80
N LYS A 65 -5.67 -2.65 -2.96
CA LYS A 65 -4.50 -2.14 -2.22
C LYS A 65 -4.29 -0.65 -2.43
N ALA A 66 -4.46 -0.17 -3.66
CA ALA A 66 -4.33 1.25 -3.99
C ALA A 66 -5.40 2.13 -3.33
N LEU A 67 -6.58 1.58 -3.03
CA LEU A 67 -7.63 2.26 -2.28
C LEU A 67 -7.33 2.33 -0.77
N ILE A 68 -6.38 1.54 -0.25
CA ILE A 68 -5.95 1.50 1.17
C ILE A 68 -4.88 2.57 1.46
N VAL A 69 -4.95 3.74 0.82
CA VAL A 69 -4.11 4.88 1.24
C VAL A 69 -4.56 5.29 2.64
N ARG A 70 -3.78 4.89 3.66
CA ARG A 70 -3.95 5.31 5.06
C ARG A 70 -3.92 6.83 5.17
N ILE A 71 -5.10 7.43 5.13
CA ILE A 71 -5.39 8.65 5.88
C ILE A 71 -6.10 8.14 7.15
N HIS A 72 -5.41 8.19 8.29
CA HIS A 72 -5.91 7.87 9.65
C HIS A 72 -6.23 6.40 10.01
N PRO A 73 -5.78 5.93 11.21
CA PRO A 73 -6.32 4.73 11.89
C PRO A 73 -7.79 4.84 12.29
N ASP A 74 -8.38 6.04 12.25
CA ASP A 74 -9.77 6.33 12.63
C ASP A 74 -10.70 6.53 11.43
N VAL A 75 -10.17 6.50 10.20
CA VAL A 75 -11.02 6.55 9.00
C VAL A 75 -11.64 5.17 8.86
N LYS A 76 -12.98 5.14 8.93
CA LYS A 76 -13.76 3.99 8.51
C LYS A 76 -13.19 3.50 7.19
N THR A 77 -12.63 2.31 7.20
CA THR A 77 -12.28 1.58 6.00
C THR A 77 -13.54 1.42 5.16
N PHE A 78 -13.41 1.50 3.85
CA PHE A 78 -14.52 1.23 2.92
C PHE A 78 -15.15 -0.17 3.15
N SER A 79 -14.45 -1.05 3.88
CA SER A 79 -14.89 -2.40 4.25
C SER A 79 -16.23 -2.42 4.98
N GLU A 80 -16.54 -1.36 5.73
CA GLU A 80 -17.80 -1.25 6.49
C GLU A 80 -18.91 -0.55 5.71
N SER A 81 -18.60 -0.02 4.54
CA SER A 81 -19.61 0.60 3.67
C SER A 81 -20.49 -0.50 3.10
N LYS A 82 -21.80 -0.28 3.16
CA LYS A 82 -22.81 -1.22 2.68
C LYS A 82 -23.47 -0.66 1.43
N ASP A 83 -23.69 -1.50 0.43
CA ASP A 83 -24.55 -1.13 -0.69
C ASP A 83 -26.02 -0.95 -0.28
N LEU A 84 -26.89 -0.65 -1.24
CA LEU A 84 -28.33 -0.54 -0.98
C LEU A 84 -28.99 -1.85 -0.55
N ASP A 85 -28.40 -2.99 -0.88
CA ASP A 85 -28.85 -4.31 -0.44
C ASP A 85 -28.44 -4.60 1.01
N GLY A 86 -27.48 -3.85 1.55
CA GLY A 86 -26.93 -4.03 2.90
C GLY A 86 -25.69 -4.93 2.94
N ASP A 87 -25.14 -5.28 1.78
CA ASP A 87 -23.96 -6.14 1.66
C ASP A 87 -22.68 -5.29 1.64
N THR A 88 -21.60 -5.83 2.21
CA THR A 88 -20.26 -5.21 2.24
C THR A 88 -19.35 -5.83 1.19
N THR A 89 -18.19 -5.23 0.92
CA THR A 89 -17.16 -5.81 0.04
C THR A 89 -16.76 -7.25 0.41
N LEU A 90 -16.85 -7.62 1.69
CA LEU A 90 -16.59 -9.00 2.14
C LEU A 90 -17.64 -10.00 1.61
N HIS A 91 -18.91 -9.62 1.53
CA HIS A 91 -19.96 -10.47 0.95
C HIS A 91 -19.66 -10.80 -0.51
N TYR A 92 -19.25 -9.78 -1.28
CA TYR A 92 -18.88 -9.95 -2.69
C TYR A 92 -17.66 -10.86 -2.86
N ALA A 93 -16.60 -10.68 -2.07
CA ALA A 93 -15.41 -11.55 -2.13
C ALA A 93 -15.75 -13.02 -1.82
N VAL A 94 -16.59 -13.25 -0.80
CA VAL A 94 -17.06 -14.58 -0.41
C VAL A 94 -17.97 -15.19 -1.48
N ALA A 95 -18.91 -14.41 -2.03
CA ALA A 95 -19.83 -14.86 -3.07
C ALA A 95 -19.10 -15.32 -4.35
N ARG A 96 -17.91 -14.76 -4.61
CA ARG A 96 -17.06 -15.11 -5.76
C ARG A 96 -16.12 -16.29 -5.52
N ASN A 97 -16.14 -16.88 -4.32
CA ASN A 97 -15.20 -17.93 -3.91
C ASN A 97 -13.72 -17.52 -3.98
N ASN A 98 -13.40 -16.24 -3.71
CA ASN A 98 -12.00 -15.80 -3.68
C ASN A 98 -11.45 -15.75 -2.24
N LEU A 99 -10.73 -16.81 -1.84
CA LEU A 99 -10.11 -16.90 -0.53
C LEU A 99 -9.01 -15.85 -0.31
N ALA A 100 -8.20 -15.53 -1.34
CA ALA A 100 -7.13 -14.54 -1.23
C ALA A 100 -7.68 -13.15 -0.96
N LEU A 101 -8.72 -12.75 -1.70
CA LEU A 101 -9.41 -11.47 -1.51
C LEU A 101 -10.16 -11.42 -0.18
N THR A 102 -10.80 -12.53 0.23
CA THR A 102 -11.46 -12.66 1.54
C THR A 102 -10.45 -12.50 2.68
N THR A 103 -9.28 -13.14 2.56
CA THR A 103 -8.19 -13.04 3.53
C THR A 103 -7.71 -11.61 3.62
N PHE A 104 -7.41 -11.00 2.47
CA PHE A 104 -6.92 -9.64 2.39
C PHE A 104 -7.90 -8.61 2.99
N LEU A 105 -9.20 -8.76 2.74
CA LEU A 105 -10.23 -7.89 3.34
C LEU A 105 -10.27 -8.01 4.87
N ILE A 106 -10.14 -9.22 5.42
CA ILE A 106 -10.20 -9.44 6.87
C ILE A 106 -8.90 -9.01 7.56
N THR A 107 -7.73 -9.35 7.00
CA THR A 107 -6.43 -9.12 7.66
C THR A 107 -5.88 -7.74 7.42
N GLU A 108 -5.91 -7.25 6.17
CA GLU A 108 -5.27 -5.98 5.78
C GLU A 108 -6.26 -4.82 5.79
N CYS A 109 -7.50 -5.05 5.36
CA CYS A 109 -8.55 -4.02 5.37
C CYS A 109 -9.31 -3.95 6.70
N LEU A 110 -9.03 -4.87 7.63
CA LEU A 110 -9.69 -4.98 8.94
C LEU A 110 -11.23 -5.03 8.84
N ALA A 111 -11.76 -5.66 7.79
CA ALA A 111 -13.19 -5.81 7.58
C ALA A 111 -13.85 -6.56 8.74
N ASP A 112 -15.01 -6.08 9.21
CA ASP A 112 -15.82 -6.87 10.14
C ASP A 112 -16.29 -8.15 9.44
N VAL A 113 -15.84 -9.29 9.97
CA VAL A 113 -16.21 -10.63 9.50
C VAL A 113 -17.72 -10.88 9.58
N ASN A 114 -18.43 -10.12 10.41
CA ASN A 114 -19.89 -10.13 10.57
C ASN A 114 -20.55 -8.85 10.07
N GLY A 115 -19.81 -8.01 9.34
CA GLY A 115 -20.31 -6.76 8.78
C GLY A 115 -21.49 -7.00 7.83
N GLY A 116 -22.20 -5.91 7.49
CA GLY A 116 -23.41 -5.96 6.67
C GLY A 116 -24.69 -5.65 7.44
N GLU A 117 -25.83 -5.72 6.76
CA GLU A 117 -27.13 -5.50 7.37
C GLU A 117 -27.65 -6.76 8.08
N THR A 118 -28.22 -6.58 9.27
CA THR A 118 -28.64 -7.69 10.13
C THR A 118 -29.73 -8.56 9.52
N SER A 119 -30.52 -8.02 8.60
CA SER A 119 -31.55 -8.75 7.86
C SER A 119 -31.01 -9.57 6.67
N ARG A 120 -29.78 -9.28 6.23
CA ARG A 120 -29.13 -9.97 5.10
C ARG A 120 -28.42 -11.25 5.57
N PRO A 121 -28.14 -12.20 4.66
CA PRO A 121 -27.25 -13.32 4.97
C PRO A 121 -25.87 -12.77 5.37
N SER A 122 -25.27 -13.27 6.46
CA SER A 122 -23.91 -12.88 6.82
C SER A 122 -22.89 -13.41 5.79
N PRO A 123 -21.63 -12.92 5.78
CA PRO A 123 -20.60 -13.48 4.91
C PRO A 123 -20.45 -14.99 5.06
N LEU A 124 -20.57 -15.52 6.29
CA LEU A 124 -20.56 -16.96 6.53
C LEU A 124 -21.78 -17.67 5.90
N ASP A 125 -22.97 -17.06 5.98
CA ASP A 125 -24.16 -17.61 5.34
C ASP A 125 -23.98 -17.69 3.81
N VAL A 126 -23.41 -16.64 3.20
CA VAL A 126 -23.11 -16.61 1.76
C VAL A 126 -22.17 -17.76 1.37
N ALA A 127 -21.09 -17.97 2.13
CA ALA A 127 -20.16 -19.08 1.89
C ALA A 127 -20.85 -20.45 1.97
N ILE A 128 -21.81 -20.61 2.88
CA ILE A 128 -22.53 -21.87 3.07
C ILE A 128 -23.54 -22.09 1.96
N PHE A 129 -24.35 -21.09 1.63
CA PHE A 129 -25.35 -21.19 0.57
C PHE A 129 -24.73 -21.49 -0.79
N ASN A 130 -23.58 -20.91 -1.07
CA ASN A 130 -22.87 -21.10 -2.33
C ASN A 130 -21.92 -22.30 -2.31
N ASN A 131 -21.82 -23.03 -1.19
CA ASN A 131 -20.97 -24.21 -1.01
C ASN A 131 -19.46 -23.94 -1.24
N HIS A 132 -18.90 -22.98 -0.49
CA HIS A 132 -17.48 -22.60 -0.50
C HIS A 132 -16.78 -23.09 0.79
N PRO A 133 -16.30 -24.35 0.85
CA PRO A 133 -15.87 -24.98 2.10
C PRO A 133 -14.61 -24.35 2.70
N GLU A 134 -13.62 -23.97 1.90
CA GLU A 134 -12.37 -23.35 2.37
C GLU A 134 -12.64 -21.96 2.97
N ILE A 135 -13.46 -21.14 2.30
CA ILE A 135 -13.86 -19.83 2.81
C ILE A 135 -14.72 -19.96 4.05
N LYS A 136 -15.65 -20.92 4.10
CA LYS A 136 -16.45 -21.20 5.30
C LYS A 136 -15.54 -21.50 6.50
N GLU A 137 -14.55 -22.37 6.34
CA GLU A 137 -13.60 -22.69 7.41
C GLU A 137 -12.77 -21.47 7.82
N PHE A 138 -12.26 -20.71 6.85
CA PHE A 138 -11.52 -19.48 7.12
C PHE A 138 -12.34 -18.43 7.89
N LEU A 139 -13.61 -18.23 7.52
CA LEU A 139 -14.52 -17.32 8.22
C LEU A 139 -14.81 -17.79 9.64
N LEU A 140 -15.05 -19.10 9.85
CA LEU A 140 -15.26 -19.68 11.17
C LEU A 140 -14.05 -19.50 12.09
N LEU A 141 -12.83 -19.67 11.57
CA LEU A 141 -11.59 -19.40 12.31
C LEU A 141 -11.48 -17.92 12.73
N ASN A 142 -12.00 -17.01 11.91
CA ASN A 142 -12.07 -15.58 12.21
C ASN A 142 -13.31 -15.18 13.02
N ASN A 143 -13.96 -16.11 13.72
CA ASN A 143 -15.14 -15.87 14.57
C ASN A 143 -16.38 -15.35 13.83
N ALA A 144 -16.56 -15.71 12.55
CA ALA A 144 -17.78 -15.44 11.82
C ALA A 144 -18.99 -16.14 12.45
N LYS A 145 -20.12 -15.45 12.44
CA LYS A 145 -21.40 -15.92 12.96
C LYS A 145 -22.36 -16.08 11.81
N SER A 146 -23.09 -17.18 11.84
CA SER A 146 -24.22 -17.41 10.96
C SER A 146 -25.50 -17.00 11.68
N ARG A 147 -26.46 -16.47 10.93
CA ARG A 147 -27.82 -16.28 11.46
C ARG A 147 -28.56 -17.61 11.63
N PHE A 148 -28.10 -18.65 10.93
CA PHE A 148 -28.56 -20.02 11.13
C PHE A 148 -27.81 -20.61 12.32
N ASN A 149 -28.49 -21.43 13.12
CA ASN A 149 -27.91 -22.04 14.30
C ASN A 149 -26.92 -23.15 13.90
N ILE A 150 -25.71 -22.74 13.52
CA ILE A 150 -24.62 -23.66 13.17
C ILE A 150 -23.90 -24.01 14.47
N LYS A 151 -23.99 -25.28 14.89
CA LYS A 151 -23.18 -25.78 15.99
C LYS A 151 -21.73 -25.86 15.54
N CYS A 152 -20.93 -24.85 15.86
CA CYS A 152 -19.47 -24.98 15.84
C CYS A 152 -19.05 -25.92 16.97
N ILE A 153 -18.47 -27.07 16.64
CA ILE A 153 -17.78 -27.91 17.62
C ILE A 153 -16.49 -27.17 17.97
N LYS A 154 -16.49 -26.37 19.04
CA LYS A 154 -15.26 -25.83 19.62
C LYS A 154 -14.52 -26.98 20.29
N PHE A 155 -13.38 -27.39 19.74
CA PHE A 155 -12.39 -28.11 20.54
C PHE A 155 -11.77 -27.10 21.50
N LYS A 156 -12.14 -27.18 22.78
CA LYS A 156 -11.36 -26.59 23.86
C LYS A 156 -10.30 -27.63 24.25
N SER A 157 -9.04 -27.32 24.07
CA SER A 157 -7.95 -27.94 24.83
C SER A 157 -7.18 -26.83 25.53
N ASP A 158 -7.02 -26.98 26.86
CA ASP A 158 -6.26 -26.07 27.71
C ASP A 158 -4.75 -26.42 27.71
N ASP A 159 -4.22 -26.94 26.60
CA ASP A 159 -2.81 -27.37 26.48
C ASP A 159 -2.21 -26.93 25.12
N PRO A 160 -1.19 -26.04 25.08
CA PRO A 160 -0.59 -25.51 23.84
C PRO A 160 0.21 -26.54 23.03
N GLN A 161 0.44 -27.76 23.55
CA GLN A 161 1.30 -28.76 22.89
C GLN A 161 0.54 -29.86 22.13
N GLN A 162 -0.81 -29.87 22.14
CA GLN A 162 -1.59 -30.85 21.37
C GLN A 162 -1.99 -30.38 19.95
N ASP A 163 -1.81 -29.10 19.61
CA ASP A 163 -2.18 -28.54 18.30
C ASP A 163 -1.28 -29.00 17.13
N ILE A 164 -0.15 -29.66 17.42
CA ILE A 164 0.78 -30.14 16.39
C ILE A 164 0.48 -31.59 15.95
N GLN A 165 -0.39 -32.32 16.67
CA GLN A 165 -0.46 -33.77 16.53
C GLN A 165 -1.83 -34.37 16.18
N VAL A 166 -2.74 -33.60 15.57
CA VAL A 166 -4.00 -34.15 15.06
C VAL A 166 -4.19 -33.87 13.58
N ASN A 167 -3.29 -34.42 12.74
CA ASN A 167 -3.66 -35.11 11.49
C ASN A 167 -2.44 -35.83 10.87
N LEU A 168 -2.05 -36.97 11.42
CA LEU A 168 -1.05 -37.86 10.77
C LEU A 168 -1.49 -39.32 10.66
N GLU A 169 -2.70 -39.67 11.09
CA GLU A 169 -3.23 -41.04 10.96
C GLU A 169 -4.56 -41.03 10.23
N GLY A 170 -4.52 -40.85 8.91
CA GLY A 170 -5.74 -40.94 8.12
C GLY A 170 -5.70 -40.34 6.73
N LEU A 171 -4.61 -40.48 5.97
CA LEU A 171 -4.65 -40.42 4.50
C LEU A 171 -3.40 -41.11 3.95
N THR A 172 -3.65 -42.10 3.10
CA THR A 172 -2.69 -42.99 2.47
C THR A 172 -1.71 -42.25 1.55
N LEU A 173 -0.42 -42.48 1.80
CA LEU A 173 0.74 -42.46 0.88
C LEU A 173 0.50 -41.94 -0.55
N ALA A 174 0.81 -40.67 -0.77
CA ALA A 174 1.41 -40.16 -2.01
C ALA A 174 2.24 -38.91 -1.69
N ASP A 175 3.55 -39.10 -1.59
CA ASP A 175 4.63 -38.13 -1.84
C ASP A 175 4.42 -36.66 -1.43
N THR A 176 4.70 -36.32 -0.17
CA THR A 176 5.23 -34.97 0.14
C THR A 176 6.75 -35.06 0.23
N PRO A 177 7.51 -34.41 -0.68
CA PRO A 177 8.94 -34.61 -0.78
C PRO A 177 9.72 -33.83 0.30
N ILE A 178 10.77 -34.46 0.82
CA ILE A 178 11.86 -33.92 1.67
C ILE A 178 12.52 -32.65 1.06
N THR A 179 12.11 -32.22 -0.13
CA THR A 179 12.58 -31.02 -0.82
C THR A 179 12.13 -29.72 -0.16
N SER A 180 11.02 -29.68 0.60
CA SER A 180 10.56 -28.43 1.25
C SER A 180 11.57 -27.94 2.29
N THR A 181 12.00 -28.80 3.21
CA THR A 181 12.93 -28.45 4.29
C THR A 181 14.33 -28.07 3.78
N PHE A 182 14.86 -28.78 2.77
CA PHE A 182 16.15 -28.44 2.16
C PHE A 182 16.08 -27.13 1.35
N SER A 183 14.97 -26.88 0.67
CA SER A 183 14.74 -25.61 -0.05
C SER A 183 14.61 -24.42 0.90
N GLU A 184 13.97 -24.61 2.05
CA GLU A 184 13.82 -23.60 3.10
C GLU A 184 15.15 -23.28 3.80
N ILE A 185 15.96 -24.29 4.10
CA ILE A 185 17.31 -24.10 4.66
C ILE A 185 18.20 -23.34 3.67
N ASN A 186 18.19 -23.71 2.38
CA ASN A 186 18.95 -22.99 1.36
C ASN A 186 18.43 -21.57 1.12
N ARG A 187 17.11 -21.36 1.20
CA ARG A 187 16.48 -20.03 1.12
C ARG A 187 16.90 -19.15 2.31
N SER A 188 16.89 -19.69 3.52
CA SER A 188 17.34 -19.01 4.75
C SER A 188 18.83 -18.67 4.70
N HIS A 189 19.68 -19.61 4.28
CA HIS A 189 21.11 -19.35 4.08
C HIS A 189 21.36 -18.29 2.99
N LYS A 190 20.64 -18.35 1.86
CA LYS A 190 20.75 -17.36 0.77
C LYS A 190 20.30 -15.97 1.23
N GLN A 191 19.19 -15.87 1.98
CA GLN A 191 18.70 -14.61 2.56
C GLN A 191 19.70 -14.03 3.57
N LYS A 192 20.25 -14.86 4.46
CA LYS A 192 21.26 -14.42 5.44
C LYS A 192 22.53 -13.90 4.78
N ASN A 193 23.01 -14.57 3.73
CA ASN A 193 24.17 -14.10 2.96
C ASN A 193 23.87 -12.79 2.23
N SER A 194 22.68 -12.65 1.64
CA SER A 194 22.26 -11.41 0.98
C SER A 194 22.15 -10.25 1.98
N SER A 195 21.65 -10.49 3.18
CA SER A 195 21.57 -9.48 4.26
C SER A 195 22.95 -8.98 4.68
N LEU A 196 23.91 -9.87 4.91
CA LEU A 196 25.28 -9.49 5.25
C LEU A 196 25.95 -8.67 4.14
N GLN A 197 25.73 -9.06 2.88
CA GLN A 197 26.25 -8.34 1.72
C GLN A 197 25.64 -6.93 1.60
N LEU A 198 24.34 -6.78 1.87
CA LEU A 198 23.66 -5.48 1.87
C LEU A 198 24.21 -4.52 2.92
N ASP A 199 24.48 -5.02 4.14
CA ASP A 199 25.05 -4.21 5.23
C ASP A 199 26.46 -3.70 4.88
N ASP A 200 27.29 -4.55 4.29
CA ASP A 200 28.65 -4.17 3.88
C ASP A 200 28.63 -3.17 2.72
N LEU A 201 27.75 -3.36 1.73
CA LEU A 201 27.56 -2.40 0.63
C LEU A 201 27.05 -1.04 1.13
N SER A 202 26.14 -1.04 2.10
CA SER A 202 25.61 0.19 2.70
C SER A 202 26.72 1.00 3.39
N LYS A 203 27.59 0.33 4.17
CA LYS A 203 28.74 0.96 4.82
C LYS A 203 29.74 1.52 3.81
N GLN A 204 30.07 0.75 2.76
CA GLN A 204 30.95 1.23 1.69
C GLN A 204 30.37 2.44 0.97
N ALA A 205 29.09 2.41 0.63
CA ALA A 205 28.40 3.52 -0.03
C ALA A 205 28.45 4.80 0.82
N ALA A 206 28.22 4.68 2.14
CA ALA A 206 28.30 5.80 3.07
C ALA A 206 29.72 6.40 3.15
N GLU A 207 30.75 5.56 3.18
CA GLU A 207 32.15 6.01 3.22
C GLU A 207 32.56 6.70 1.91
N PHE A 208 32.25 6.10 0.76
CA PHE A 208 32.50 6.73 -0.54
C PHE A 208 31.77 8.08 -0.67
N ASN A 209 30.52 8.15 -0.21
CA ASN A 209 29.73 9.38 -0.29
C ASN A 209 30.30 10.49 0.59
N LYS A 210 30.83 10.14 1.77
CA LYS A 210 31.52 11.08 2.66
C LYS A 210 32.80 11.63 2.02
N ASN A 211 33.48 10.81 1.23
CA ASN A 211 34.69 11.18 0.51
C ASN A 211 34.42 11.84 -0.86
N ASN A 212 33.14 12.12 -1.19
CA ASN A 212 32.68 12.63 -2.49
C ASN A 212 33.06 11.73 -3.69
N ASP A 213 33.34 10.45 -3.43
CA ASP A 213 33.58 9.45 -4.47
C ASP A 213 32.25 8.92 -5.00
N TYR A 214 31.58 9.78 -5.77
CA TYR A 214 30.21 9.52 -6.21
C TYR A 214 30.08 8.32 -7.13
N ASP A 215 31.09 8.01 -7.95
CA ASP A 215 31.03 6.89 -8.88
C ASP A 215 30.99 5.56 -8.13
N ASN A 216 31.80 5.40 -7.08
CA ASN A 216 31.79 4.20 -6.27
C ASN A 216 30.55 4.15 -5.34
N THR A 217 30.07 5.30 -4.84
CA THR A 217 28.77 5.37 -4.14
C THR A 217 27.63 4.84 -5.01
N LEU A 218 27.52 5.32 -6.27
CA LEU A 218 26.47 4.89 -7.20
C LEU A 218 26.57 3.41 -7.53
N LYS A 219 27.78 2.87 -7.72
CA LYS A 219 27.99 1.42 -7.93
C LYS A 219 27.48 0.60 -6.75
N CYS A 220 27.82 0.97 -5.53
CA CYS A 220 27.34 0.26 -4.33
C CYS A 220 25.81 0.29 -4.26
N TYR A 221 25.18 1.46 -4.46
CA TYR A 221 23.71 1.56 -4.46
C TYR A 221 23.05 0.75 -5.57
N GLN A 222 23.62 0.72 -6.78
CA GLN A 222 23.11 -0.11 -7.87
C GLN A 222 23.20 -1.60 -7.54
N GLN A 223 24.29 -2.04 -6.92
CA GLN A 223 24.42 -3.42 -6.46
C GLN A 223 23.39 -3.77 -5.40
N MET A 224 23.14 -2.87 -4.45
CA MET A 224 22.08 -3.07 -3.43
C MET A 224 20.71 -3.24 -4.08
N VAL A 225 20.35 -2.38 -5.05
CA VAL A 225 19.08 -2.50 -5.78
C VAL A 225 18.97 -3.84 -6.49
N ASN A 226 20.03 -4.31 -7.16
CA ASN A 226 20.00 -5.59 -7.85
C ASN A 226 19.79 -6.76 -6.88
N ILE A 227 20.46 -6.75 -5.72
CA ILE A 227 20.27 -7.78 -4.67
C ILE A 227 18.82 -7.77 -4.17
N TYR A 228 18.22 -6.60 -3.97
CA TYR A 228 16.82 -6.51 -3.58
C TYR A 228 15.87 -7.05 -4.65
N LEU A 229 16.09 -6.70 -5.93
CA LEU A 229 15.26 -7.15 -7.04
C LEU A 229 15.39 -8.67 -7.31
N GLU A 230 16.58 -9.25 -7.16
CA GLU A 230 16.85 -10.68 -7.34
C GLU A 230 16.22 -11.58 -6.26
N ASN A 231 15.76 -11.00 -5.16
CA ASN A 231 15.16 -11.70 -4.02
C ASN A 231 13.65 -11.42 -3.87
N SER A 232 12.97 -10.95 -4.93
CA SER A 232 11.64 -10.32 -4.88
C SER A 232 10.44 -11.28 -4.76
N GLU A 233 9.85 -11.36 -3.56
CA GLU A 233 8.47 -11.84 -3.31
C GLU A 233 7.72 -11.00 -2.23
N SER A 234 8.25 -9.84 -1.78
CA SER A 234 7.70 -9.12 -0.60
C SER A 234 7.60 -7.60 -0.78
N GLU A 235 6.50 -7.01 -0.30
CA GLU A 235 6.26 -5.56 -0.22
C GLU A 235 7.32 -4.79 0.60
N MET A 236 8.05 -5.47 1.51
CA MET A 236 9.15 -4.86 2.26
C MET A 236 10.33 -4.45 1.36
N VAL A 237 10.50 -5.14 0.23
CA VAL A 237 11.59 -4.89 -0.74
C VAL A 237 11.42 -3.54 -1.43
N ASP A 238 10.18 -3.18 -1.80
CA ASP A 238 9.89 -1.93 -2.50
C ASP A 238 10.20 -0.69 -1.64
N SER A 239 9.97 -0.77 -0.33
CA SER A 239 10.31 0.30 0.61
C SER A 239 11.84 0.52 0.73
N GLU A 240 12.64 -0.55 0.76
CA GLU A 240 14.10 -0.41 0.83
C GLU A 240 14.69 0.07 -0.50
N VAL A 241 14.18 -0.43 -1.63
CA VAL A 241 14.57 0.04 -2.96
C VAL A 241 14.28 1.53 -3.13
N ALA A 242 13.15 2.02 -2.62
CA ALA A 242 12.82 3.45 -2.65
C ALA A 242 13.85 4.33 -1.92
N LYS A 243 14.29 3.91 -0.72
CA LYS A 243 15.33 4.62 0.04
C LYS A 243 16.65 4.70 -0.74
N ILE A 244 17.00 3.61 -1.42
CA ILE A 244 18.23 3.56 -2.23
C ILE A 244 18.10 4.47 -3.46
N TYR A 245 16.96 4.47 -4.16
CA TYR A 245 16.71 5.39 -5.26
C TYR A 245 16.75 6.86 -4.82
N ASN A 246 16.19 7.20 -3.66
CA ASN A 246 16.31 8.54 -3.09
C ASN A 246 17.79 8.89 -2.80
N SER A 247 18.58 7.94 -2.30
CA SER A 247 20.01 8.13 -2.04
C SER A 247 20.81 8.35 -3.33
N ILE A 248 20.54 7.57 -4.38
CA ILE A 248 21.11 7.75 -5.72
C ILE A 248 20.77 9.14 -6.27
N ALA A 249 19.51 9.57 -6.11
CA ALA A 249 19.05 10.88 -6.58
C ALA A 249 19.78 12.04 -5.87
N VAL A 250 20.01 11.95 -4.56
CA VAL A 250 20.80 12.92 -3.79
C VAL A 250 22.23 13.01 -4.33
N VAL A 251 22.85 11.88 -4.67
CA VAL A 251 24.21 11.87 -5.27
C VAL A 251 24.21 12.61 -6.61
N TYR A 252 23.26 12.32 -7.51
CA TYR A 252 23.13 13.05 -8.77
C TYR A 252 22.84 14.53 -8.59
N HIS A 253 22.06 14.91 -7.57
CA HIS A 253 21.80 16.31 -7.25
C HIS A 253 23.10 17.03 -6.84
N ARG A 254 23.94 16.40 -6.02
CA ARG A 254 25.27 16.92 -5.63
C ARG A 254 26.22 17.07 -6.81
N GLN A 255 26.09 16.22 -7.83
CA GLN A 255 26.82 16.35 -9.10
C GLN A 255 26.25 17.43 -10.03
N HIS A 256 25.22 18.18 -9.62
CA HIS A 256 24.44 19.09 -10.47
C HIS A 256 23.76 18.41 -11.67
N ASN A 257 23.65 17.08 -11.67
CA ASN A 257 22.92 16.31 -12.67
C ASN A 257 21.44 16.22 -12.28
N TYR A 258 20.75 17.36 -12.33
CA TYR A 258 19.38 17.48 -11.87
C TYR A 258 18.38 16.60 -12.62
N ASN A 259 18.64 16.30 -13.90
CA ASN A 259 17.77 15.43 -14.70
C ASN A 259 17.82 13.98 -14.20
N MET A 260 19.01 13.47 -13.89
CA MET A 260 19.15 12.14 -13.30
C MET A 260 18.62 12.10 -11.87
N ALA A 261 18.87 13.15 -11.07
CA ALA A 261 18.30 13.27 -9.73
C ALA A 261 16.77 13.15 -9.75
N LEU A 262 16.10 13.94 -10.61
CA LEU A 262 14.64 13.89 -10.76
C LEU A 262 14.15 12.52 -11.23
N THR A 263 14.87 11.86 -12.15
CA THR A 263 14.52 10.50 -12.60
C THR A 263 14.50 9.52 -11.43
N TYR A 264 15.53 9.52 -10.59
CA TYR A 264 15.61 8.60 -9.46
C TYR A 264 14.69 8.97 -8.30
N TYR A 265 14.44 10.25 -8.02
CA TYR A 265 13.41 10.64 -7.06
C TYR A 265 12.02 10.16 -7.51
N LYS A 266 11.69 10.24 -8.80
CA LYS A 266 10.43 9.72 -9.34
C LYS A 266 10.33 8.20 -9.19
N LYS A 267 11.41 7.47 -9.45
CA LYS A 267 11.46 6.02 -9.18
C LYS A 267 11.23 5.70 -7.70
N ALA A 268 11.81 6.49 -6.79
CA ALA A 268 11.56 6.31 -5.35
C ALA A 268 10.09 6.55 -4.98
N VAL A 269 9.46 7.57 -5.56
CA VAL A 269 8.02 7.84 -5.42
C VAL A 269 7.20 6.67 -5.97
N GLU A 270 7.50 6.17 -7.17
CA GLU A 270 6.81 5.02 -7.78
C GLU A 270 6.88 3.77 -6.90
N CYS A 271 8.07 3.45 -6.36
CA CYS A 271 8.23 2.33 -5.42
C CYS A 271 7.41 2.52 -4.14
N VAL A 272 7.40 3.71 -3.53
CA VAL A 272 6.58 3.91 -2.32
C VAL A 272 5.09 3.88 -2.63
N LEU A 273 4.69 4.33 -3.83
CA LEU A 273 3.31 4.25 -4.32
C LEU A 273 2.86 2.82 -4.67
N THR A 274 3.71 1.80 -4.64
CA THR A 274 3.24 0.40 -4.64
C THR A 274 3.01 -0.10 -3.21
N THR A 275 3.75 0.42 -2.23
CA THR A 275 3.69 -0.01 -0.82
C THR A 275 2.56 0.66 0.00
N THR A 276 2.35 0.18 1.23
CA THR A 276 1.48 0.80 2.25
C THR A 276 2.20 1.85 3.13
N ASN A 277 3.52 2.05 2.95
CA ASN A 277 4.35 2.90 3.82
C ASN A 277 4.65 4.28 3.20
N TYR A 278 3.70 5.21 3.36
CA TYR A 278 3.78 6.56 2.78
C TYR A 278 4.59 7.57 3.59
N SER A 279 5.10 7.20 4.76
CA SER A 279 5.77 8.14 5.68
C SER A 279 6.94 8.88 5.02
N GLN A 280 7.66 8.21 4.12
CA GLN A 280 8.85 8.72 3.42
C GLN A 280 8.51 9.55 2.17
N LEU A 281 7.27 9.50 1.69
CA LEU A 281 6.87 10.17 0.45
C LEU A 281 7.00 11.70 0.56
N GLY A 282 6.81 12.25 1.76
CA GLY A 282 7.01 13.67 2.05
C GLY A 282 8.45 14.13 1.80
N ASP A 283 9.44 13.30 2.13
CA ASP A 283 10.87 13.60 1.93
C ASP A 283 11.22 13.61 0.44
N TYR A 284 10.64 12.70 -0.34
CA TYR A 284 10.92 12.61 -1.77
C TYR A 284 10.35 13.81 -2.52
N TYR A 285 9.11 14.21 -2.20
CA TYR A 285 8.53 15.44 -2.75
C TYR A 285 9.29 16.69 -2.34
N GLU A 286 9.80 16.77 -1.10
CA GLU A 286 10.68 17.87 -0.69
C GLU A 286 11.93 17.94 -1.56
N ASN A 287 12.61 16.81 -1.76
CA ASN A 287 13.84 16.75 -2.55
C ASN A 287 13.60 17.09 -4.04
N ILE A 288 12.47 16.65 -4.61
CA ILE A 288 12.05 17.03 -5.96
C ILE A 288 11.78 18.54 -6.02
N GLY A 289 11.06 19.09 -5.05
CA GLY A 289 10.77 20.52 -4.95
C GLY A 289 12.04 21.36 -4.88
N LEU A 290 13.00 20.97 -4.03
CA LEU A 290 14.32 21.61 -3.94
C LEU A 290 15.07 21.53 -5.28
N THR A 291 15.04 20.38 -5.95
CA THR A 291 15.71 20.19 -7.25
C THR A 291 15.09 21.04 -8.37
N TYR A 292 13.78 21.30 -8.32
CA TYR A 292 13.15 22.24 -9.25
C TYR A 292 13.45 23.70 -8.87
N ALA A 293 13.50 24.03 -7.58
CA ALA A 293 13.85 25.36 -7.10
C ALA A 293 15.28 25.76 -7.49
N THR A 294 16.26 24.85 -7.39
CA THR A 294 17.64 25.10 -7.85
C THR A 294 17.73 25.36 -9.35
N GLN A 295 16.78 24.84 -10.14
CA GLN A 295 16.65 25.10 -11.57
C GLN A 295 15.79 26.33 -11.90
N ASN A 296 15.36 27.12 -10.91
CA ASN A 296 14.40 28.23 -11.05
C ASN A 296 13.04 27.83 -11.65
N LYS A 297 12.69 26.53 -11.61
CA LYS A 297 11.40 26.01 -12.08
C LYS A 297 10.35 26.15 -10.96
N ASN A 298 10.03 27.39 -10.63
CA ASN A 298 9.26 27.76 -9.44
C ASN A 298 7.85 27.12 -9.37
N ALA A 299 7.15 26.97 -10.50
CA ALA A 299 5.84 26.33 -10.52
C ALA A 299 5.91 24.84 -10.11
N ALA A 300 6.83 24.08 -10.71
CA ALA A 300 7.03 22.67 -10.37
C ALA A 300 7.58 22.49 -8.95
N ALA A 301 8.42 23.42 -8.48
CA ALA A 301 8.89 23.41 -7.10
C ALA A 301 7.73 23.58 -6.10
N LEU A 302 6.85 24.55 -6.36
CA LEU A 302 5.69 24.84 -5.52
C LEU A 302 4.74 23.64 -5.40
N GLU A 303 4.44 22.99 -6.53
CA GLU A 303 3.59 21.79 -6.58
C GLU A 303 4.17 20.67 -5.71
N ASN A 304 5.46 20.40 -5.82
CA ASN A 304 6.11 19.34 -5.05
C ASN A 304 6.21 19.69 -3.56
N PHE A 305 6.45 20.95 -3.20
CA PHE A 305 6.38 21.36 -1.79
C PHE A 305 4.97 21.22 -1.21
N GLN A 306 3.92 21.50 -1.99
CA GLN A 306 2.54 21.26 -1.58
C GLN A 306 2.24 19.77 -1.38
N ASN A 307 2.69 18.91 -2.30
CA ASN A 307 2.57 17.46 -2.15
C ASN A 307 3.29 16.95 -0.89
N SER A 308 4.51 17.43 -0.63
CA SER A 308 5.26 17.13 0.59
C SER A 308 4.49 17.55 1.85
N LEU A 309 3.94 18.77 1.86
CA LEU A 309 3.17 19.32 2.97
C LEU A 309 1.90 18.48 3.25
N ASN A 310 1.18 18.09 2.20
CA ASN A 310 -0.02 17.28 2.31
C ASN A 310 0.28 15.91 2.93
N VAL A 311 1.32 15.23 2.46
CA VAL A 311 1.76 13.94 3.03
C VAL A 311 2.12 14.10 4.51
N ARG A 312 2.95 15.09 4.87
CA ARG A 312 3.40 15.28 6.26
C ARG A 312 2.28 15.65 7.22
N ARG A 313 1.29 16.41 6.77
CA ARG A 313 0.09 16.72 7.57
C ARG A 313 -0.86 15.53 7.71
N SER A 314 -0.84 14.60 6.76
CA SER A 314 -1.63 13.36 6.83
C SER A 314 -1.01 12.27 7.72
N ASN A 315 0.25 12.43 8.16
CA ASN A 315 0.91 11.49 9.06
C ASN A 315 0.30 11.51 10.48
N LEU A 316 0.24 10.35 11.14
CA LEU A 316 -0.33 10.18 12.48
C LEU A 316 0.31 11.08 13.55
N GLN A 317 1.63 11.27 13.45
CA GLN A 317 2.38 12.22 14.25
C GLN A 317 3.10 13.18 13.30
N PRO A 318 2.49 14.33 12.98
CA PRO A 318 3.08 15.30 12.08
C PRO A 318 4.39 15.84 12.66
N ASP A 319 5.47 15.75 11.88
CA ASP A 319 6.71 16.46 12.20
C ASP A 319 6.51 17.96 11.94
N GLN A 320 6.17 18.68 13.00
CA GLN A 320 5.89 20.11 12.95
C GLN A 320 7.09 20.92 12.44
N THR A 321 8.32 20.48 12.75
CA THR A 321 9.55 21.15 12.30
C THR A 321 9.71 21.02 10.79
N ALA A 322 9.44 19.83 10.24
CA ALA A 322 9.48 19.60 8.81
C ALA A 322 8.36 20.36 8.07
N ILE A 323 7.17 20.47 8.67
CA ILE A 323 6.04 21.24 8.13
C ILE A 323 6.41 22.72 8.00
N GLU A 324 6.91 23.33 9.08
CA GLU A 324 7.32 24.74 9.09
C GLU A 324 8.44 25.02 8.08
N ARG A 325 9.38 24.08 7.94
CA ARG A 325 10.44 24.16 6.93
C ARG A 325 9.87 24.21 5.51
N ILE A 326 8.91 23.34 5.18
CA ILE A 326 8.26 23.32 3.85
C ILE A 326 7.45 24.58 3.60
N GLU A 327 6.71 25.07 4.61
CA GLU A 327 5.96 26.33 4.50
C GLU A 327 6.87 27.50 4.15
N LYS A 328 8.06 27.58 4.77
CA LYS A 328 9.07 28.58 4.42
C LYS A 328 9.58 28.43 2.98
N PHE A 329 9.79 27.20 2.50
CA PHE A 329 10.15 26.99 1.08
C PHE A 329 9.05 27.45 0.13
N ILE A 330 7.78 27.17 0.46
CA ILE A 330 6.62 27.64 -0.31
C ILE A 330 6.57 29.16 -0.36
N GLU A 331 6.77 29.84 0.76
CA GLU A 331 6.81 31.31 0.82
C GLU A 331 7.92 31.91 -0.03
N ASN A 332 9.13 31.35 0.07
CA ASN A 332 10.28 31.80 -0.72
C ASN A 332 10.01 31.64 -2.23
N VAL A 333 9.51 30.48 -2.68
CA VAL A 333 9.19 30.25 -4.09
C VAL A 333 8.08 31.17 -4.58
N LYS A 334 7.05 31.43 -3.76
CA LYS A 334 5.99 32.41 -4.10
C LYS A 334 6.53 33.83 -4.22
N GLY A 335 7.48 34.22 -3.37
CA GLY A 335 8.19 35.50 -3.46
C GLY A 335 8.90 35.64 -4.80
N ASN A 336 9.65 34.61 -5.21
CA ASN A 336 10.37 34.61 -6.48
C ASN A 336 9.43 34.74 -7.69
N ILE A 337 8.28 34.06 -7.69
CA ILE A 337 7.27 34.18 -8.77
C ILE A 337 6.73 35.60 -8.86
N ARG A 338 6.46 36.24 -7.72
CA ARG A 338 5.93 37.61 -7.67
C ARG A 338 6.95 38.65 -8.14
N SER A 339 8.24 38.38 -8.02
CA SER A 339 9.30 39.28 -8.50
C SER A 339 9.60 39.17 -9.99
N THR A 340 9.14 38.10 -10.67
CA THR A 340 9.40 37.84 -12.09
C THR A 340 8.23 38.20 -13.03
N ASN A 341 7.10 38.61 -12.47
CA ASN A 341 5.93 39.15 -13.17
C ASN A 341 5.84 40.65 -12.92
#